data_AF-W7WVV5-F1
#
_entry.id   AF-W7WVV5-F1
#
_cell.length_a   1.000
_cell.length_b   1.000
_cell.length_c   1.000
_cell.angle_alpha   90.00
_cell.angle_beta   90.00
_cell.angle_gamma   90.00
#
_symmetry.space_group_name_H-M   'P 1'
#
loop_
_entity.id
_entity.type
_entity.pdbx_description
1 polymer ?
#
loop_
_entity_poly.entity_id
_entity_poly.type
_entity_poly.pdbx_seq_one_letter_code
_entity_poly.pdbx_strand_id
1 'polypeptide(L)' 'MFTPSEAEVTKARRILEAMAQAAKEGRGAVSLDGRLIDIASIRMAEALLAKADSISAAAKG' A
#
# COMPACT_ATOMS: atom_id res chain seq x y z
N MET A 1 -8.35 -3.12 19.64
CA MET A 1 -7.25 -2.39 19.00
C MET A 1 -7.07 -2.96 17.61
N PHE A 2 -7.38 -2.21 16.56
CA PHE A 2 -7.31 -2.68 15.17
C PHE A 2 -5.94 -2.31 14.60
N THR A 3 -4.94 -3.14 14.87
CA THR A 3 -3.61 -3.01 14.26
C THR A 3 -3.62 -3.79 12.95
N PRO A 4 -3.35 -3.15 11.79
CA PRO A 4 -3.20 -3.88 10.54
C PRO A 4 -2.06 -4.90 10.67
N SER A 5 -2.23 -6.09 10.09
CA SER A 5 -1.20 -7.11 10.14
C SER A 5 0.02 -6.72 9.32
N GLU A 6 1.21 -7.23 9.68
CA GLU A 6 2.43 -6.98 8.91
C GLU A 6 2.27 -7.41 7.44
N ALA A 7 1.56 -8.51 7.19
CA ALA A 7 1.28 -8.98 5.83
C ALA A 7 0.48 -7.96 5.00
N GLU A 8 -0.52 -7.32 5.60
CA GLU A 8 -1.31 -6.28 4.94
C GLU A 8 -0.48 -5.02 4.66
N VAL A 9 0.36 -4.62 5.62
CA VAL A 9 1.29 -3.48 5.49
C VAL A 9 2.31 -3.75 4.38
N THR A 10 2.91 -4.94 4.35
CA THR A 10 3.84 -5.35 3.29
C THR A 10 3.17 -5.34 1.94
N LYS A 11 1.95 -5.88 1.82
CA LYS A 11 1.21 -5.86 0.56
C LYS A 11 0.90 -4.44 0.11
N ALA A 12 0.46 -3.57 1.01
CA ALA A 12 0.18 -2.17 0.70
C ALA A 12 1.43 -1.44 0.19
N ARG A 13 2.60 -1.67 0.80
CA ARG A 13 3.88 -1.12 0.33
C ARG A 13 4.22 -1.61 -1.08
N ARG A 14 4.09 -2.91 -1.35
CA ARG A 14 4.35 -3.49 -2.69
C ARG A 14 3.44 -2.89 -3.77
N ILE A 15 2.18 -2.59 -3.44
CA ILE A 15 1.24 -1.92 -4.37
C ILE A 15 1.75 -0.52 -4.73
N LEU A 16 2.16 0.28 -3.74
CA LEU A 16 2.67 1.64 -3.98
C LEU A 16 3.98 1.64 -4.75
N GLU A 17 4.89 0.72 -4.44
CA GLU A 17 6.15 0.57 -5.19
C GLU A 17 5.91 0.18 -6.64
N ALA A 18 5.01 -0.78 -6.89
CA ALA A 18 4.65 -1.19 -8.26
C ALA A 18 4.03 -0.03 -9.05
N MET A 19 3.21 0.80 -8.41
CA MET A 19 2.66 2.03 -9.01
C MET A 19 3.73 3.06 -9.32
N ALA A 20 4.64 3.33 -8.39
CA ALA A 20 5.74 4.28 -8.58
C ALA A 20 6.64 3.83 -9.74
N GLN A 21 6.92 2.52 -9.84
CA GLN A 21 7.70 1.96 -10.93
C GLN A 21 6.99 2.09 -12.27
N ALA A 22 5.71 1.74 -12.33
CA ALA A 22 4.93 1.87 -13.55
C ALA A 22 4.78 3.32 -14.02
N ALA A 23 4.61 4.26 -13.08
CA ALA A 23 4.58 5.68 -13.39
C ALA A 23 5.89 6.17 -14.01
N LYS A 24 7.04 5.71 -13.51
CA LYS A 24 8.37 6.00 -14.11
C LYS A 24 8.52 5.44 -15.51
N GLU A 25 7.92 4.29 -15.78
CA GLU A 25 7.95 3.62 -17.08
C GLU A 25 6.85 4.12 -18.04
N GLY A 26 6.02 5.08 -17.61
CA GLY A 26 4.89 5.58 -18.40
C GLY A 26 3.75 4.57 -18.59
N ARG A 27 3.67 3.54 -17.73
CA ARG A 27 2.63 2.51 -17.75
C ARG A 27 1.43 2.98 -16.93
N GLY A 28 0.28 3.16 -17.58
CA GLY A 28 -0.98 3.53 -16.93
C GLY A 28 -1.67 2.39 -16.17
N ALA A 29 -1.21 1.15 -16.35
CA ALA A 29 -1.75 -0.04 -15.70
C ALA A 29 -0.65 -0.82 -15.00
N VAL A 30 -0.92 -1.27 -13.78
CA VAL A 30 0.02 -2.01 -12.94
C VAL A 30 -0.55 -3.37 -12.64
N SER A 31 0.31 -4.39 -12.65
CA SER A 31 -0.06 -5.73 -12.24
C SER A 31 0.87 -6.19 -11.12
N LEU A 32 0.30 -6.64 -10.01
CA LEU A 32 1.03 -7.20 -8.88
C LEU A 32 0.51 -8.63 -8.64
N ASP A 33 1.42 -9.60 -8.56
CA ASP A 33 1.11 -11.01 -8.33
C ASP A 33 0.04 -11.56 -9.30
N GLY A 34 0.10 -11.13 -10.58
CA GLY A 34 -0.84 -11.53 -11.63
C GLY A 34 -2.21 -10.85 -11.59
N ARG A 35 -2.43 -9.89 -10.69
CA ARG A 35 -3.68 -9.11 -10.58
C ARG A 35 -3.45 -7.66 -10.98
N LEU A 36 -4.40 -7.12 -11.73
CA LEU A 36 -4.40 -5.70 -12.11
C LEU A 36 -4.70 -4.85 -10.87
N ILE A 37 -3.84 -3.87 -10.61
CA ILE A 37 -3.99 -2.89 -9.54
C ILE A 37 -4.80 -1.72 -10.11
N ASP A 38 -5.96 -1.48 -9.51
CA ASP A 38 -6.79 -0.33 -9.78
C ASP A 38 -6.50 0.82 -8.81
N ILE A 39 -7.04 1.99 -9.11
CA ILE A 39 -6.88 3.18 -8.25
C ILE A 39 -7.52 3.01 -6.87
N ALA A 40 -8.52 2.15 -6.75
CA ALA A 40 -9.17 1.85 -5.46
C ALA A 40 -8.21 1.08 -4.53
N SER A 41 -7.49 0.10 -5.07
CA SER A 41 -6.49 -0.71 -4.37
C SER A 41 -5.35 0.15 -3.85
N ILE A 42 -4.92 1.13 -4.64
CA ILE A 42 -3.90 2.11 -4.24
C ILE A 42 -4.39 2.92 -3.04
N ARG A 43 -5.59 3.53 -3.15
CA ARG A 43 -6.16 4.35 -2.06
C ARG A 43 -6.33 3.55 -0.77
N MET A 44 -6.73 2.28 -0.88
CA MET A 44 -6.82 1.39 0.28
C MET A 44 -5.44 1.09 0.88
N ALA A 45 -4.42 0.86 0.05
CA ALA A 45 -3.04 0.66 0.51
C ALA A 45 -2.50 1.91 1.23
N GLU A 46 -2.71 3.11 0.69
CA GLU A 46 -2.33 4.37 1.33
C GLU A 46 -3.01 4.56 2.68
N ALA A 47 -4.34 4.34 2.73
CA ALA A 47 -5.10 4.47 3.97
C ALA A 47 -4.66 3.44 5.04
N LEU A 48 -4.31 2.22 4.63
CA LEU A 48 -3.82 1.18 5.53
C LEU A 48 -2.45 1.56 6.12
N LEU A 49 -1.53 2.06 5.29
CA LEU A 49 -0.21 2.50 5.75
C LEU A 49 -0.31 3.73 6.66
N ALA A 50 -1.14 4.72 6.32
CA ALA A 50 -1.36 5.89 7.16
C ALA A 50 -1.91 5.51 8.55
N LYS A 51 -2.80 4.52 8.61
CA LYS A 51 -3.30 3.96 9.88
C LYS A 51 -2.20 3.20 10.63
N ALA A 52 -1.42 2.37 9.94
CA ALA A 52 -0.30 1.64 10.54
C ALA A 52 0.74 2.59 11.17
N ASP A 53 1.09 3.66 10.46
CA ASP A 53 2.02 4.69 10.92
C ASP A 53 1.46 5.44 12.13
N SER A 54 0.17 5.80 12.10
CA SER A 54 -0.50 6.47 13.22
C SER A 54 -0.53 5.62 14.50
N ILE A 55 -0.78 4.31 14.36
CA ILE A 55 -0.77 3.37 15.49
C ILE A 55 0.67 3.15 16.00
N SER A 56 1.66 3.03 15.09
CA SER A 56 3.06 2.92 15.50
C SER A 56 3.57 4.17 16.21
N ALA A 57 3.06 5.36 15.85
CA ALA A 57 3.39 6.60 16.54
C ALA A 57 2.73 6.67 17.92
N ALA A 58 1.47 6.22 18.05
CA ALA A 58 0.76 6.17 19.32
C ALA A 58 1.27 5.10 20.29
N ALA A 59 1.82 3.98 19.79
CA ALA A 59 2.39 2.91 20.62
C ALA A 59 3.81 3.21 21.15
N LYS A 60 4.43 4.31 20.69
CA LYS A 60 5.76 4.76 21.12
C LYS A 60 5.73 5.95 22.09
N GLY A 61 4.55 6.42 22.49
CA GLY A 61 4.37 7.46 23.51
C GLY A 61 3.85 6.87 24.82
#